data_AF-A0A9C9NXN7-F1
#
_entry.id   AF-A0A9C9NXN7-F1
#
_cell.length_a   1.000
_cell.length_b   1.000
_cell.length_c   1.000
_cell.angle_alpha   90.00
_cell.angle_beta   90.00
_cell.angle_gamma   90.00
#
_symmetry.space_group_name_H-M   'P 1'
#
loop_
_entity.id
_entity.type
_entity.pdbx_description
1 polymer ?
#
loop_
_entity_poly.entity_id
_entity_poly.type
_entity_poly.pdbx_seq_one_letter_code
_entity_poly.pdbx_strand_id
1 'polypeptide(L)'
;MTTKECHGTPLPLSLRAPTSRSALMVIRPLLDITREETTSYCQEHRLDPRIDSSNLSLSFFRNRLRLQLLPLLRQYNPSVDQALLRLADIAREDNALIEGQASELWDAVARQENNTVYLEKKQLANLPIALQRHLLRKAMTTPAGDTRDIEATHIEAARSLLNKPASKRISLPHGLICHGGYNELAVTNEARQSHLPPCPFPLLSGEFPLEVPGRTVFPGWEVTASIVQERVASPSSRDALNISEGTWESNLVADFDLHKTGTRLFVRRRRPGDRFQPLGMNMPKKLQEFMVDAKIPRSWRGHIPLVCSPQQILWVVGWRIDDRVKPAEASKEILRLEFIKSG
;
A
#
# COMPACT_ATOMS: atom_id res chain seq x y z
N MET A 1 23.76 18.87 6.14
CA MET A 1 23.04 18.59 4.89
C MET A 1 21.65 18.10 5.26
N THR A 2 20.72 19.04 5.39
CA THR A 2 19.28 18.82 5.41
C THR A 2 18.72 19.97 4.58
N THR A 3 18.40 19.65 3.33
CA THR A 3 17.78 20.54 2.34
C THR A 3 16.33 20.74 2.76
N LYS A 4 15.99 21.99 3.12
CA LYS A 4 14.62 22.47 3.24
C LYS A 4 14.49 23.61 2.24
N GLU A 5 13.48 23.50 1.41
CA GLU A 5 13.16 24.35 0.27
C GLU A 5 13.01 25.83 0.68
N CYS A 6 13.53 26.72 -0.16
CA CYS A 6 13.38 28.16 -0.05
C CYS A 6 12.38 28.62 -1.12
N HIS A 7 11.23 29.12 -0.69
CA HIS A 7 10.39 29.99 -1.52
C HIS A 7 10.32 31.36 -0.85
N GLY A 8 10.94 32.34 -1.51
CA GLY A 8 10.76 33.75 -1.22
C GLY A 8 9.57 34.28 -2.01
N THR A 9 8.48 34.58 -1.33
CA THR A 9 7.42 35.48 -1.85
C THR A 9 6.84 36.22 -0.63
N PRO A 10 6.61 37.55 -0.70
CA PRO A 10 6.14 38.31 0.45
C PRO A 10 4.66 37.97 0.73
N LEU A 11 4.36 37.53 1.96
CA LEU A 11 3.00 37.23 2.41
C LEU A 11 2.34 38.46 3.05
N PRO A 12 1.07 38.77 2.74
CA PRO A 12 0.22 39.56 3.62
C PRO A 12 -0.35 38.69 4.76
N LEU A 13 -0.46 39.28 5.95
CA LEU A 13 -0.95 38.65 7.17
C LEU A 13 -2.39 38.16 7.04
N SER A 14 -2.60 36.85 7.24
CA SER A 14 -3.86 36.30 7.75
C SER A 14 -3.58 34.96 8.43
N LEU A 15 -3.61 34.96 9.76
CA LEU A 15 -3.44 33.79 10.62
C LEU A 15 -4.74 32.97 10.65
N ARG A 16 -4.76 31.82 9.97
CA ARG A 16 -5.62 30.70 10.35
C ARG A 16 -4.74 29.47 10.57
N ALA A 17 -4.84 28.91 11.77
CA ALA A 17 -4.06 27.77 12.22
C ALA A 17 -4.54 26.46 11.57
N PRO A 18 -3.63 25.60 11.09
CA PRO A 18 -3.93 24.20 10.82
C PRO A 18 -3.34 23.28 11.91
N THR A 19 -4.17 22.34 12.35
CA THR A 19 -3.86 21.22 13.23
C THR A 19 -3.11 20.11 12.48
N SER A 20 -1.78 20.09 12.53
CA SER A 20 -0.90 18.89 12.62
C SER A 20 0.56 19.37 12.66
N ARG A 21 1.43 18.69 13.45
CA ARG A 21 2.86 19.00 13.73
C ARG A 21 3.39 20.26 13.03
N SER A 22 3.45 21.35 13.80
CA SER A 22 3.97 22.67 13.39
C SER A 22 5.19 22.53 12.48
N ALA A 23 5.04 22.97 11.23
CA ALA A 23 6.15 23.17 10.33
C ALA A 23 7.07 24.22 10.95
N LEU A 24 8.07 23.76 11.72
CA LEU A 24 9.10 24.64 12.26
C LEU A 24 9.83 25.28 11.08
N MET A 25 9.62 26.59 10.92
CA MET A 25 10.35 27.43 10.00
C MET A 25 11.76 27.62 10.57
N VAL A 26 12.75 27.02 9.93
CA VAL A 26 14.16 27.13 10.32
C VAL A 26 14.81 28.15 9.40
N ILE A 27 15.09 29.33 9.93
CA ILE A 27 15.82 30.37 9.22
C ILE A 27 17.31 30.14 9.46
N ARG A 28 18.14 30.26 8.42
CA ARG A 28 19.61 30.12 8.48
C ARG A 28 20.28 31.42 7.99
N PRO A 29 20.27 32.50 8.79
CA PRO A 29 20.74 33.82 8.35
C PRO A 29 22.21 33.86 7.95
N LEU A 30 23.02 32.94 8.50
CA LEU A 30 24.47 32.89 8.29
C LEU A 30 24.87 31.82 7.25
N LEU A 31 23.95 31.38 6.38
CA LEU A 31 24.22 30.29 5.44
C LEU A 31 25.27 30.68 4.38
N ASP A 32 25.20 31.94 3.92
CA ASP A 32 26.09 32.48 2.89
C ASP A 32 27.35 33.14 3.49
N ILE A 33 27.46 33.17 4.82
CA ILE A 33 28.57 33.79 5.54
C ILE A 33 29.63 32.73 5.86
N THR A 34 30.86 33.03 5.48
CA THR A 34 32.01 32.16 5.68
C THR A 34 32.44 32.09 7.14
N ARG A 35 33.19 31.04 7.48
CA ARG A 35 33.75 30.90 8.83
C ARG A 35 34.74 32.01 9.16
N GLU A 36 35.49 32.47 8.17
CA GLU A 36 36.44 33.59 8.30
C GLU A 36 35.71 34.88 8.66
N GLU A 37 34.66 35.25 7.93
CA GLU A 37 33.83 36.43 8.22
C GLU A 37 33.21 36.37 9.62
N THR A 38 32.66 35.22 10.04
CA THR A 38 32.16 35.08 11.42
C THR A 38 33.24 35.24 12.48
N THR A 39 34.49 34.86 12.16
CA THR A 39 35.61 34.94 13.11
C THR A 39 36.13 36.38 13.19
N SER A 40 36.27 37.07 12.06
CA SER A 40 36.59 38.49 12.00
C SER A 40 35.56 39.33 12.72
N TYR A 41 34.26 39.05 12.54
CA TYR A 41 33.18 39.73 13.27
C TYR A 41 33.29 39.54 14.79
N CYS A 42 33.54 38.30 15.25
CA CYS A 42 33.75 38.05 16.68
C CYS A 42 34.98 38.80 17.22
N GLN A 43 36.06 38.90 16.46
CA GLN A 43 37.28 39.62 16.87
C GLN A 43 37.04 41.14 16.94
N GLU A 44 36.41 41.72 15.92
CA GLU A 44 36.07 43.15 15.87
C GLU A 44 35.18 43.57 17.05
N HIS A 45 34.18 42.74 17.37
CA HIS A 45 33.24 43.00 18.46
C HIS A 45 33.68 42.42 19.82
N ARG A 46 34.90 41.87 19.91
CA ARG A 46 35.47 41.27 21.15
C ARG A 46 34.57 40.22 21.81
N LEU A 47 33.94 39.38 21.00
CA LEU A 47 33.13 38.24 21.43
C LEU A 47 34.02 37.00 21.62
N ASP A 48 33.86 36.30 22.74
CA ASP A 48 34.57 35.04 23.02
C ASP A 48 33.61 33.83 22.87
N PRO A 49 33.55 33.20 21.69
CA PRO A 49 32.65 32.08 21.45
C PRO A 49 33.19 30.78 22.10
N ARG A 50 32.36 30.13 22.91
CA ARG A 50 32.67 28.81 23.49
C ARG A 50 32.81 27.77 22.39
N ILE A 51 33.97 27.12 22.31
CA ILE A 51 34.21 26.01 21.39
C ILE A 51 33.75 24.71 22.03
N ASP A 52 32.72 24.07 21.46
CA ASP A 52 32.31 22.74 21.91
C ASP A 52 33.34 21.67 21.45
N SER A 53 33.79 20.86 22.41
CA SER A 53 34.64 19.69 22.23
C SER A 53 34.13 18.70 21.17
N SER A 54 32.81 18.60 21.00
CA SER A 54 32.18 17.72 20.00
C SER A 54 32.55 18.09 18.55
N ASN A 55 32.93 19.35 18.29
CA ASN A 55 33.33 19.85 16.98
C ASN A 55 34.71 19.34 16.53
N LEU A 56 35.53 18.85 17.45
CA LEU A 56 36.88 18.32 17.19
C LEU A 56 36.89 16.79 17.08
N SER A 57 35.78 16.14 17.44
CA SER A 57 35.68 14.68 17.37
C SER A 57 35.59 14.18 15.92
N LEU A 58 36.44 13.22 15.55
CA LEU A 58 36.39 12.54 14.25
C LEU A 58 35.37 11.38 14.20
N SER A 59 34.65 11.10 15.28
CA SER A 59 33.59 10.08 15.29
C SER A 59 32.46 10.41 14.32
N PHE A 60 32.17 11.70 14.11
CA PHE A 60 31.13 12.17 13.20
C PHE A 60 31.65 12.34 11.77
N PHE A 61 30.95 11.75 10.79
CA PHE A 61 31.31 11.85 9.37
C PHE A 61 31.46 13.29 8.88
N ARG A 62 30.57 14.20 9.32
CA ARG A 62 30.65 15.64 9.00
C ARG A 62 31.97 16.27 9.45
N ASN A 63 32.46 15.91 10.63
CA ASN A 63 33.71 16.45 11.17
C ASN A 63 34.91 15.89 10.40
N ARG A 64 34.89 14.61 10.02
CA ARG A 64 35.91 14.03 9.13
C ARG A 64 35.98 14.73 7.78
N LEU A 65 34.82 15.02 7.17
CA LEU A 65 34.77 15.80 5.92
C LEU A 65 35.41 17.18 6.10
N ARG A 66 35.06 17.90 7.18
CA ARG A 66 35.55 19.25 7.44
C ARG A 66 37.04 19.32 7.83
N LEU A 67 37.51 18.40 8.66
CA LEU A 67 38.83 18.45 9.28
C LEU A 67 39.90 17.69 8.48
N GLN A 68 39.52 16.72 7.66
CA GLN A 68 40.46 15.90 6.88
C GLN A 68 40.28 16.09 5.38
N LEU A 69 39.08 15.85 4.85
CA LEU A 69 38.88 15.80 3.40
C LEU A 69 38.92 17.18 2.73
N LEU A 70 38.18 18.16 3.23
CA LEU A 70 38.15 19.50 2.63
C LEU A 70 39.53 20.18 2.63
N PRO A 71 40.33 20.15 3.72
CA PRO A 71 41.69 20.66 3.70
C PRO A 71 42.57 19.95 2.66
N LEU A 72 42.44 18.63 2.52
CA LEU A 72 43.18 17.88 1.51
C LEU A 72 42.77 18.31 0.09
N LEU A 73 41.47 18.47 -0.19
CA LEU A 73 40.98 18.91 -1.49
C LEU A 73 41.46 20.33 -1.85
N ARG A 74 41.57 21.24 -0.86
CA ARG A 74 42.11 22.60 -1.07
C ARG A 74 43.57 22.61 -1.51
N GLN A 75 44.35 21.59 -1.15
CA GLN A 75 45.74 21.46 -1.61
C GLN A 75 45.80 21.18 -3.12
N TYR A 76 44.82 20.45 -3.67
CA TYR A 76 44.74 20.19 -5.11
C TYR A 76 44.09 21.35 -5.87
N ASN A 77 43.08 21.99 -5.29
CA ASN A 77 42.39 23.13 -5.88
C ASN A 77 42.01 24.14 -4.79
N PRO A 78 42.72 25.27 -4.68
CA PRO A 78 42.41 26.31 -3.69
C PRO A 78 40.98 26.85 -3.78
N SER A 79 40.35 26.78 -4.95
CA SER A 79 38.99 27.26 -5.21
C SER A 79 37.94 26.14 -5.13
N VAL A 80 38.24 24.99 -4.51
CA VAL A 80 37.32 23.85 -4.43
C VAL A 80 36.00 24.20 -3.74
N ASP A 81 36.04 25.03 -2.69
CA ASP A 81 34.82 25.44 -1.98
C ASP A 81 33.87 26.19 -2.93
N GLN A 82 34.40 27.14 -3.71
CA GLN A 82 33.60 27.87 -4.71
C GLN A 82 33.11 26.96 -5.84
N ALA A 83 33.92 25.99 -6.27
CA ALA A 83 33.52 25.03 -7.29
C ALA A 83 32.37 24.13 -6.82
N LEU A 84 32.41 23.68 -5.57
CA LEU A 84 31.33 22.89 -4.96
C LEU A 84 30.06 23.73 -4.77
N LEU A 85 30.18 24.99 -4.37
CA LEU A 85 29.03 25.91 -4.26
C LEU A 85 28.38 26.13 -5.63
N ARG A 86 29.16 26.45 -6.67
CA ARG A 86 28.64 26.59 -8.05
C ARG A 86 27.94 25.32 -8.54
N LEU A 87 28.52 24.15 -8.29
CA LEU A 87 27.90 22.87 -8.64
C LEU A 87 26.58 22.66 -7.90
N ALA A 88 26.52 23.03 -6.61
CA ALA A 88 25.30 22.93 -5.83
C ALA A 88 24.21 23.89 -6.33
N ASP A 89 24.58 25.11 -6.75
CA ASP A 89 23.64 26.09 -7.32
C ASP A 89 23.07 25.61 -8.66
N ILE A 90 23.93 25.18 -9.59
CA ILE A 90 23.50 24.62 -10.89
C ILE A 90 22.59 23.41 -10.68
N ALA A 91 23.01 22.46 -9.82
CA ALA A 91 22.21 21.27 -9.54
C ALA A 91 20.87 21.62 -8.87
N ARG A 92 20.81 22.68 -8.06
CA ARG A 92 19.56 23.13 -7.44
C ARG A 92 18.60 23.67 -8.50
N GLU A 93 19.07 24.49 -9.43
CA GLU A 93 18.27 25.04 -10.53
C GLU A 93 17.75 23.94 -11.46
N ASP A 94 18.64 23.02 -11.87
CA ASP A 94 18.27 21.88 -12.71
C ASP A 94 17.22 20.99 -12.03
N ASN A 95 17.40 20.67 -10.73
CA ASN A 95 16.44 19.87 -9.99
C ASN A 95 15.09 20.57 -9.86
N ALA A 96 15.06 21.89 -9.61
CA ALA A 96 13.83 22.65 -9.51
C ALA A 96 13.02 22.62 -10.83
N LEU A 97 13.70 22.70 -11.98
CA LEU A 97 13.07 22.56 -13.28
C LEU A 97 12.43 21.18 -13.46
N ILE A 98 13.16 20.11 -13.13
CA ILE A 98 12.68 18.73 -13.25
C ILE A 98 11.51 18.46 -12.28
N GLU A 99 11.58 19.00 -11.06
CA GLU A 99 10.51 18.89 -10.06
C GLU A 99 9.24 19.63 -10.48
N GLY A 100 9.39 20.79 -11.15
CA GLY A 100 8.29 21.51 -11.78
C GLY A 100 7.58 20.66 -12.84
N GLN A 101 8.33 20.13 -13.80
CA GLN A 101 7.79 19.25 -14.85
C GLN A 101 7.15 17.97 -14.29
N ALA A 102 7.78 17.34 -13.29
CA ALA A 102 7.21 16.17 -12.62
C ALA A 102 5.92 16.50 -11.87
N SER A 103 5.77 17.74 -11.39
CA SER A 103 4.54 18.18 -10.72
C SER A 103 3.40 18.45 -11.68
N GLU A 104 3.65 19.00 -12.86
CA GLU A 104 2.65 19.17 -13.92
C GLU A 104 2.12 17.82 -14.43
N LEU A 105 3.00 16.83 -14.57
CA LEU A 105 2.63 15.47 -15.00
C LEU A 105 1.98 14.64 -13.90
N TRP A 106 1.99 15.12 -12.66
CA TRP A 106 1.54 14.33 -11.50
C TRP A 106 0.10 13.90 -11.64
N ASP A 107 -0.81 14.83 -11.94
CA ASP A 107 -2.25 14.55 -11.99
C ASP A 107 -2.65 13.67 -13.17
N ALA A 108 -1.82 13.62 -14.22
CA ALA A 108 -2.03 12.75 -15.39
C ALA A 108 -1.59 11.30 -15.12
N VAL A 109 -0.48 11.12 -14.39
CA VAL A 109 0.20 9.82 -14.22
C VAL A 109 -0.16 9.15 -12.88
N ALA A 110 -0.51 9.94 -11.87
CA ALA A 110 -0.73 9.50 -10.51
C ALA A 110 -2.17 9.77 -10.04
N ARG A 111 -2.77 8.78 -9.39
CA ARG A 111 -4.01 8.94 -8.62
C ARG A 111 -3.75 8.63 -7.15
N GLN A 112 -4.35 9.40 -6.27
CA GLN A 112 -4.20 9.24 -4.83
C GLN A 112 -5.54 8.89 -4.19
N GLU A 113 -5.58 7.76 -3.49
CA GLU A 113 -6.77 7.28 -2.76
C GLU A 113 -6.34 6.72 -1.41
N ASN A 114 -7.01 7.12 -0.33
CA ASN A 114 -6.87 6.51 1.00
C ASN A 114 -5.40 6.26 1.44
N ASN A 115 -4.53 7.25 1.21
CA ASN A 115 -3.11 7.22 1.56
C ASN A 115 -2.25 6.21 0.76
N THR A 116 -2.77 5.77 -0.39
CA THR A 116 -2.04 5.01 -1.42
C THR A 116 -1.92 5.86 -2.67
N VAL A 117 -0.73 5.86 -3.25
CA VAL A 117 -0.48 6.50 -4.55
C VAL A 117 -0.39 5.42 -5.61
N TYR A 118 -1.21 5.51 -6.65
CA TYR A 118 -1.17 4.62 -7.80
C TYR A 118 -0.61 5.39 -9.00
N LEU A 119 0.39 4.81 -9.65
CA LEU A 119 1.05 5.35 -10.83
C LEU A 119 0.76 4.45 -12.03
N GLU A 120 0.29 5.02 -13.14
CA GLU A 120 0.04 4.24 -14.34
C GLU A 120 1.38 3.80 -14.99
N LYS A 121 1.60 2.48 -15.09
CA LYS A 121 2.89 1.92 -15.54
C LYS A 121 3.23 2.35 -16.97
N LYS A 122 2.24 2.36 -17.87
CA LYS A 122 2.45 2.67 -19.29
C LYS A 122 2.91 4.11 -19.48
N GLN A 123 2.21 5.05 -18.85
CA GLN A 123 2.57 6.46 -18.91
C GLN A 123 3.94 6.69 -18.27
N LEU A 124 4.17 6.15 -17.07
CA LEU A 124 5.44 6.31 -16.36
C LEU A 124 6.62 5.70 -17.13
N ALA A 125 6.46 4.54 -17.77
CA ALA A 125 7.51 3.89 -18.55
C ALA A 125 7.90 4.68 -19.82
N ASN A 126 6.97 5.46 -20.39
CA ASN A 126 7.22 6.29 -21.57
C ASN A 126 7.92 7.62 -21.24
N LEU A 127 8.01 8.00 -19.96
CA LEU A 127 8.67 9.23 -19.55
C LEU A 127 10.20 9.07 -19.50
N PRO A 128 10.95 10.18 -19.67
CA PRO A 128 12.38 10.23 -19.37
C PRO A 128 12.73 9.71 -17.98
N ILE A 129 13.89 9.05 -17.84
CA ILE A 129 14.33 8.42 -16.58
C ILE A 129 14.38 9.42 -15.41
N ALA A 130 14.77 10.68 -15.68
CA ALA A 130 14.75 11.73 -14.67
C ALA A 130 13.34 11.93 -14.11
N LEU A 131 12.34 12.13 -14.96
CA LEU A 131 10.95 12.29 -14.54
C LEU A 131 10.41 11.05 -13.83
N GLN A 132 10.77 9.84 -14.29
CA GLN A 132 10.43 8.60 -13.58
C GLN A 132 10.91 8.62 -12.13
N ARG A 133 12.17 9.01 -11.91
CA ARG A 133 12.78 9.06 -10.56
C ARG A 133 12.10 10.10 -9.68
N HIS A 134 11.81 11.29 -10.21
CA HIS A 134 11.16 12.36 -9.45
C HIS A 134 9.70 12.02 -9.12
N LEU A 135 8.94 11.45 -10.06
CA LEU A 135 7.58 10.97 -9.81
C LEU A 135 7.54 9.84 -8.77
N LEU A 136 8.45 8.86 -8.87
CA LEU A 136 8.55 7.79 -7.88
C LEU A 136 8.95 8.31 -6.50
N ARG A 137 9.88 9.27 -6.43
CA ARG A 137 10.24 9.94 -5.18
C ARG A 137 9.02 10.66 -4.60
N LYS A 138 8.30 11.45 -5.39
CA LYS A 138 7.08 12.15 -4.98
C LYS A 138 6.01 11.18 -4.46
N ALA A 139 5.83 10.03 -5.14
CA ALA A 139 4.90 8.98 -4.71
C ALA A 139 5.28 8.30 -3.39
N MET A 140 6.56 8.26 -3.03
CA MET A 140 7.00 7.75 -1.73
C MET A 140 6.86 8.80 -0.63
N THR A 141 7.04 10.07 -0.95
CA THR A 141 7.02 11.16 0.04
C THR A 141 5.59 11.56 0.44
N THR A 142 4.63 11.49 -0.47
CA THR A 142 3.22 11.82 -0.19
C THR A 142 2.62 10.98 0.95
N PRO A 143 2.75 9.63 0.98
CA PRO A 143 2.22 8.80 2.07
C PRO A 143 3.12 8.70 3.31
N ALA A 144 4.42 9.00 3.22
CA ALA A 144 5.35 8.98 4.37
C ALA A 144 5.41 10.30 5.13
N GLY A 145 5.14 11.44 4.48
CA GLY A 145 5.23 12.78 5.08
C GLY A 145 6.66 13.25 5.41
N ASP A 146 7.68 12.40 5.28
CA ASP A 146 9.10 12.75 5.37
C ASP A 146 9.88 12.11 4.20
N THR A 147 10.91 12.82 3.75
CA THR A 147 11.82 12.43 2.66
C THR A 147 13.10 11.79 3.17
N ARG A 148 13.38 11.92 4.48
CA ARG A 148 14.59 11.35 5.10
C ARG A 148 14.65 9.84 4.82
N ASP A 149 15.84 9.30 4.64
CA ASP A 149 16.08 7.87 4.37
C ASP A 149 15.60 7.32 2.99
N ILE A 150 14.94 8.10 2.12
CA ILE A 150 14.64 7.69 0.74
C ILE A 150 15.89 7.87 -0.14
N GLU A 151 16.75 6.86 -0.12
CA GLU A 151 17.94 6.79 -0.97
C GLU A 151 17.65 6.48 -2.45
N ALA A 152 18.63 6.73 -3.32
CA ALA A 152 18.56 6.43 -4.74
C ALA A 152 18.34 4.94 -5.04
N THR A 153 18.87 4.05 -4.19
CA THR A 153 18.69 2.60 -4.26
C THR A 153 17.21 2.21 -4.18
N HIS A 154 16.44 2.86 -3.31
CA HIS A 154 15.00 2.64 -3.15
C HIS A 154 14.21 3.08 -4.39
N ILE A 155 14.59 4.23 -4.98
CA ILE A 155 13.96 4.76 -6.18
C ILE A 155 14.21 3.83 -7.38
N GLU A 156 15.46 3.36 -7.56
CA GLU A 156 15.79 2.41 -8.63
C GLU A 156 15.14 1.05 -8.40
N ALA A 157 15.03 0.60 -7.15
CA ALA A 157 14.32 -0.62 -6.81
C ALA A 157 12.84 -0.53 -7.24
N ALA A 158 12.15 0.56 -6.89
CA ALA A 158 10.78 0.80 -7.32
C ALA A 158 10.64 0.92 -8.85
N ARG A 159 11.57 1.64 -9.51
CA ARG A 159 11.60 1.75 -10.98
C ARG A 159 11.77 0.39 -11.65
N SER A 160 12.53 -0.53 -11.04
CA SER A 160 12.69 -1.89 -11.57
C SER A 160 11.38 -2.69 -11.66
N LEU A 161 10.33 -2.28 -10.93
CA LEU A 161 9.00 -2.91 -10.99
C LEU A 161 8.19 -2.52 -12.23
N LEU A 162 8.62 -1.49 -12.98
CA LEU A 162 8.03 -1.16 -14.28
C LEU A 162 8.23 -2.29 -15.29
N ASN A 163 9.38 -2.98 -15.22
CA ASN A 163 9.77 -4.03 -16.18
C ASN A 163 9.55 -5.46 -15.66
N LYS A 164 9.00 -5.63 -14.45
CA LYS A 164 8.82 -6.95 -13.82
C LYS A 164 7.35 -7.40 -13.86
N PRO A 165 7.08 -8.73 -13.91
CA PRO A 165 5.72 -9.26 -13.92
C PRO A 165 4.94 -8.85 -12.66
N ALA A 166 3.62 -8.73 -12.82
CA ALA A 166 2.70 -8.35 -11.76
C ALA A 166 2.87 -9.28 -10.53
N SER A 167 2.80 -8.70 -9.32
CA SER A 167 2.89 -9.35 -7.99
C SER A 167 4.23 -9.26 -7.24
N LYS A 168 5.28 -8.64 -7.79
CA LYS A 168 6.48 -8.31 -6.97
C LYS A 168 6.22 -7.09 -6.08
N ARG A 169 6.66 -7.19 -4.82
CA ARG A 169 6.63 -6.13 -3.82
C ARG A 169 8.05 -5.77 -3.39
N ILE A 170 8.26 -4.49 -3.10
CA ILE A 170 9.53 -3.98 -2.55
C ILE A 170 9.19 -3.23 -1.27
N SER A 171 9.87 -3.57 -0.20
CA SER A 171 9.81 -2.82 1.05
C SER A 171 10.71 -1.60 0.93
N LEU A 172 10.17 -0.47 1.34
CA LEU A 172 10.79 0.84 1.30
C LEU A 172 10.88 1.38 2.75
N PRO A 173 11.72 2.39 3.00
CA PRO A 173 11.84 3.05 4.31
C PRO A 173 10.48 3.53 4.84
N HIS A 174 10.40 3.75 6.16
CA HIS A 174 9.18 4.20 6.85
C HIS A 174 7.98 3.26 6.76
N GLY A 175 8.22 1.95 6.54
CA GLY A 175 7.15 0.97 6.36
C GLY A 175 6.39 1.14 5.05
N LEU A 176 6.95 1.84 4.07
CA LEU A 176 6.34 1.93 2.74
C LEU A 176 6.49 0.60 1.99
N ILE A 177 5.51 0.27 1.16
CA ILE A 177 5.58 -0.86 0.24
C ILE A 177 5.17 -0.38 -1.15
N CYS A 178 6.01 -0.73 -2.12
CA CYS A 178 5.73 -0.55 -3.53
C CYS A 178 5.28 -1.88 -4.14
N HIS A 179 4.06 -1.92 -4.66
CA HIS A 179 3.44 -3.08 -5.32
C HIS A 179 3.43 -2.89 -6.84
N GLY A 180 3.96 -3.86 -7.57
CA GLY A 180 3.77 -3.93 -9.02
C GLY A 180 2.46 -4.64 -9.37
N GLY A 181 1.43 -3.88 -9.76
CA GLY A 181 0.19 -4.39 -10.35
C GLY A 181 0.36 -4.72 -11.85
N TYR A 182 -0.74 -5.12 -12.50
CA TYR A 182 -0.75 -5.38 -13.95
C TYR A 182 -0.55 -4.09 -14.76
N ASN A 183 -1.37 -3.06 -14.51
CA ASN A 183 -1.32 -1.79 -15.23
C ASN A 183 -0.76 -0.63 -14.40
N GLU A 184 -0.65 -0.80 -13.09
CA GLU A 184 -0.31 0.29 -12.18
C GLU A 184 0.75 -0.14 -11.16
N LEU A 185 1.46 0.83 -10.60
CA LEU A 185 2.40 0.69 -9.51
C LEU A 185 1.82 1.42 -8.29
N ALA A 186 1.60 0.71 -7.19
CA ALA A 186 0.96 1.25 -6.00
C ALA A 186 1.98 1.41 -4.87
N VAL A 187 2.10 2.62 -4.31
CA VAL A 187 2.93 2.91 -3.14
C VAL A 187 2.00 3.16 -1.95
N THR A 188 2.12 2.30 -0.94
CA THR A 188 1.29 2.35 0.28
C THR A 188 2.18 2.40 1.52
N ASN A 189 1.65 2.93 2.62
CA ASN A 189 2.29 2.84 3.93
C ASN A 189 1.71 1.65 4.72
N GLU A 190 2.54 0.66 5.06
CA GLU A 190 2.19 -0.52 5.88
C GLU A 190 1.82 -0.13 7.31
N ALA A 191 2.43 0.91 7.89
CA ALA A 191 2.04 1.43 9.20
C ALA A 191 0.63 2.08 9.21
N ARG A 192 0.05 2.33 8.02
CA ARG A 192 -1.33 2.79 7.82
C ARG A 192 -2.16 1.85 6.93
N GLN A 193 -1.78 0.57 6.82
CA GLN A 193 -2.56 -0.49 6.16
C GLN A 193 -3.91 -0.81 6.82
N SER A 194 -4.43 0.05 7.69
CA SER A 194 -5.81 0.02 8.17
C SER A 194 -6.84 0.49 7.13
N HIS A 195 -6.43 0.77 5.87
CA HIS A 195 -7.32 1.22 4.79
C HIS A 195 -7.27 0.40 3.47
N LEU A 196 -6.83 -0.86 3.48
CA LEU A 196 -7.63 -1.83 2.70
C LEU A 196 -9.04 -1.77 3.28
N PRO A 197 -10.15 -1.91 2.52
CA PRO A 197 -11.43 -2.09 3.18
C PRO A 197 -11.20 -3.22 4.18
N PRO A 198 -11.42 -2.98 5.50
CA PRO A 198 -11.21 -4.00 6.51
C PRO A 198 -11.94 -5.22 5.97
N CYS A 199 -11.24 -6.36 5.90
CA CYS A 199 -11.86 -7.56 5.37
C CYS A 199 -13.23 -7.68 6.03
N PRO A 200 -14.35 -7.61 5.27
CA PRO A 200 -15.68 -7.56 5.88
C PRO A 200 -15.95 -8.86 6.63
N PHE A 201 -15.18 -9.92 6.32
CA PHE A 201 -15.26 -11.22 6.91
C PHE A 201 -14.40 -11.33 8.18
N PRO A 202 -15.00 -11.70 9.31
CA PRO A 202 -14.27 -12.01 10.52
C PRO A 202 -13.38 -13.24 10.32
N LEU A 203 -12.28 -13.28 11.06
CA LEU A 203 -11.27 -14.31 10.93
C LEU A 203 -11.74 -15.62 11.61
N LEU A 204 -11.95 -16.68 10.83
CA LEU A 204 -12.36 -18.00 11.31
C LEU A 204 -11.28 -18.70 12.15
N SER A 205 -11.38 -18.84 13.46
CA SER A 205 -10.32 -19.43 14.29
C SER A 205 -10.11 -20.96 14.15
N GLY A 206 -10.90 -21.67 13.33
CA GLY A 206 -10.78 -23.12 13.17
C GLY A 206 -11.74 -23.71 12.13
N GLU A 207 -12.07 -24.99 12.32
CA GLU A 207 -13.13 -25.69 11.59
C GLU A 207 -14.37 -25.82 12.48
N PHE A 208 -15.54 -25.52 11.93
CA PHE A 208 -16.80 -25.53 12.68
C PHE A 208 -17.80 -26.45 11.98
N PRO A 209 -18.29 -27.52 12.63
CA PRO A 209 -19.36 -28.34 12.06
C PRO A 209 -20.65 -27.52 11.98
N LEU A 210 -21.41 -27.71 10.91
CA LEU A 210 -22.73 -27.10 10.72
C LEU A 210 -23.82 -28.09 11.16
N GLU A 211 -24.80 -27.58 11.88
CA GLU A 211 -26.04 -28.30 12.19
C GLU A 211 -26.98 -28.21 11.00
N VAL A 212 -27.36 -29.36 10.43
CA VAL A 212 -28.23 -29.44 9.26
C VAL A 212 -29.36 -30.44 9.50
N PRO A 213 -30.64 -30.01 9.57
CA PRO A 213 -31.08 -28.61 9.69
C PRO A 213 -30.76 -28.05 11.07
N GLY A 214 -30.54 -26.73 11.17
CA GLY A 214 -30.21 -26.11 12.45
C GLY A 214 -29.55 -24.73 12.30
N ARG A 215 -29.17 -24.17 13.45
CA ARG A 215 -28.49 -22.87 13.55
C ARG A 215 -27.14 -23.09 14.21
N THR A 216 -26.08 -22.67 13.52
CA THR A 216 -24.71 -22.76 14.03
C THR A 216 -24.12 -21.37 14.18
N VAL A 217 -23.62 -21.07 15.38
CA VAL A 217 -22.96 -19.79 15.69
C VAL A 217 -21.48 -20.04 15.96
N PHE A 218 -20.63 -19.28 15.30
CA PHE A 218 -19.17 -19.30 15.51
C PHE A 218 -18.61 -17.87 15.35
N PRO A 219 -17.36 -17.59 15.77
CA PRO A 219 -16.86 -16.22 15.87
C PRO A 219 -17.06 -15.39 14.59
N GLY A 220 -17.97 -14.41 14.68
CA GLY A 220 -18.29 -13.45 13.63
C GLY A 220 -19.31 -13.92 12.58
N TRP A 221 -19.91 -15.09 12.76
CA TRP A 221 -20.88 -15.66 11.83
C TRP A 221 -22.00 -16.40 12.54
N GLU A 222 -23.18 -16.24 11.96
CA GLU A 222 -24.35 -17.03 12.25
C GLU A 222 -24.79 -17.71 10.96
N VAL A 223 -24.90 -19.04 10.98
CA VAL A 223 -25.29 -19.83 9.82
C VAL A 223 -26.58 -20.56 10.12
N THR A 224 -27.58 -20.36 9.29
CA THR A 224 -28.85 -21.08 9.34
C THR A 224 -28.92 -22.06 8.17
N ALA A 225 -29.10 -23.34 8.47
CA ALA A 225 -29.30 -24.39 7.50
C ALA A 225 -30.76 -24.85 7.53
N SER A 226 -31.48 -24.64 6.43
CA SER A 226 -32.88 -25.07 6.28
C SER A 226 -33.02 -26.01 5.08
N ILE A 227 -33.95 -26.96 5.18
CA ILE A 227 -34.32 -27.85 4.09
C ILE A 227 -35.66 -27.35 3.53
N VAL A 228 -35.67 -26.95 2.26
CA VAL A 228 -36.84 -26.42 1.57
C VAL A 228 -37.23 -27.33 0.40
N GLN A 229 -38.53 -27.42 0.13
CA GLN A 229 -39.08 -28.26 -0.95
C GLN A 229 -39.34 -27.48 -2.25
N GLU A 230 -39.30 -26.15 -2.21
CA GLU A 230 -39.61 -25.29 -3.36
C GLU A 230 -38.56 -24.20 -3.54
N ARG A 231 -38.17 -23.97 -4.80
CA ARG A 231 -37.07 -23.08 -5.18
C ARG A 231 -37.56 -21.63 -5.15
N VAL A 232 -37.41 -20.96 -4.01
CA VAL A 232 -37.56 -19.49 -3.98
C VAL A 232 -36.38 -18.91 -4.76
N ALA A 233 -36.66 -18.14 -5.82
CA ALA A 233 -35.65 -17.52 -6.67
C ALA A 233 -34.65 -16.73 -5.82
N SER A 234 -33.48 -17.32 -5.59
CA SER A 234 -32.36 -16.65 -4.95
C SER A 234 -31.79 -15.64 -5.96
N PRO A 235 -31.54 -14.38 -5.57
CA PRO A 235 -30.86 -13.44 -6.45
C PRO A 235 -29.56 -14.07 -6.93
N SER A 236 -29.31 -13.98 -8.23
CA SER A 236 -28.08 -14.47 -8.84
C SER A 236 -26.89 -13.92 -8.07
N SER A 237 -26.01 -14.82 -7.60
CA SER A 237 -24.75 -14.50 -6.88
C SER A 237 -23.77 -13.60 -7.66
N ARG A 238 -24.18 -13.09 -8.84
CA ARG A 238 -23.50 -12.03 -9.57
C ARG A 238 -23.81 -10.62 -9.05
N ASP A 239 -24.95 -10.40 -8.38
CA ASP A 239 -25.42 -9.05 -8.05
C ASP A 239 -25.11 -8.60 -6.61
N ALA A 240 -24.64 -9.50 -5.73
CA ALA A 240 -24.39 -9.19 -4.32
C ALA A 240 -22.98 -8.59 -4.01
N LEU A 241 -22.14 -8.35 -5.03
CA LEU A 241 -20.74 -7.92 -4.84
C LEU A 241 -20.36 -6.74 -5.75
N ASN A 242 -20.88 -5.55 -5.45
CA ASN A 242 -20.28 -4.30 -5.93
C ASN A 242 -19.03 -3.96 -5.11
N ILE A 243 -17.92 -4.63 -5.41
CA ILE A 243 -16.59 -4.36 -4.81
C ILE A 243 -16.17 -2.88 -5.03
N SER A 244 -16.75 -2.19 -6.01
CA SER A 244 -16.52 -0.78 -6.33
C SER A 244 -17.18 0.22 -5.38
N GLU A 245 -18.23 -0.15 -4.64
CA GLU A 245 -18.98 0.79 -3.78
C GLU A 245 -18.85 0.52 -2.28
N GLY A 246 -18.18 -0.56 -1.87
CA GLY A 246 -17.95 -0.86 -0.45
C GLY A 246 -19.20 -1.28 0.33
N THR A 247 -20.34 -1.48 -0.33
CA THR A 247 -21.59 -1.95 0.25
C THR A 247 -21.63 -3.47 0.22
N TRP A 248 -21.75 -4.11 1.38
CA TRP A 248 -21.85 -5.56 1.53
C TRP A 248 -23.29 -5.90 1.92
N GLU A 249 -23.98 -6.76 1.16
CA GLU A 249 -25.23 -7.35 1.63
C GLU A 249 -24.93 -8.21 2.86
N SER A 250 -25.69 -8.00 3.94
CA SER A 250 -25.48 -8.65 5.23
C SER A 250 -25.75 -10.15 5.22
N ASN A 251 -26.50 -10.63 4.22
CA ASN A 251 -27.00 -12.00 4.15
C ASN A 251 -26.47 -12.67 2.88
N LEU A 252 -25.59 -13.64 3.05
CA LEU A 252 -25.07 -14.44 1.95
C LEU A 252 -25.87 -15.74 1.90
N VAL A 253 -26.58 -16.00 0.80
CA VAL A 253 -27.45 -17.17 0.65
C VAL A 253 -26.99 -18.04 -0.51
N ALA A 254 -27.00 -19.36 -0.31
CA ALA A 254 -26.79 -20.33 -1.37
C ALA A 254 -27.65 -21.58 -1.19
N ASP A 255 -28.14 -22.09 -2.32
CA ASP A 255 -28.97 -23.29 -2.40
C ASP A 255 -28.19 -24.46 -3.00
N PHE A 256 -28.37 -25.64 -2.40
CA PHE A 256 -27.68 -26.88 -2.77
C PHE A 256 -28.66 -28.04 -2.86
N ASP A 257 -28.33 -29.06 -3.66
CA ASP A 257 -29.06 -30.33 -3.66
C ASP A 257 -28.68 -31.15 -2.41
N LEU A 258 -29.65 -31.39 -1.52
CA LEU A 258 -29.39 -32.05 -0.23
C LEU A 258 -28.82 -33.47 -0.39
N HIS A 259 -29.27 -34.21 -1.40
CA HIS A 259 -28.78 -35.57 -1.64
C HIS A 259 -27.31 -35.59 -2.07
N LYS A 260 -26.83 -34.51 -2.68
CA LYS A 260 -25.44 -34.39 -3.14
C LYS A 260 -24.51 -33.80 -2.09
N THR A 261 -25.03 -32.95 -1.19
CA THR A 261 -24.23 -32.39 -0.08
C THR A 261 -24.15 -33.34 1.11
N GLY A 262 -25.23 -34.07 1.39
CA GLY A 262 -25.45 -34.69 2.68
C GLY A 262 -25.64 -33.66 3.80
N THR A 263 -25.69 -34.14 5.05
CA THR A 263 -25.89 -33.31 6.25
C THR A 263 -24.62 -33.07 7.07
N ARG A 264 -23.55 -33.83 6.80
CA ARG A 264 -22.24 -33.66 7.47
C ARG A 264 -21.47 -32.52 6.83
N LEU A 265 -21.78 -31.29 7.21
CA LEU A 265 -21.13 -30.10 6.67
C LEU A 265 -20.26 -29.42 7.72
N PHE A 266 -19.23 -28.70 7.28
CA PHE A 266 -18.40 -27.88 8.13
C PHE A 266 -17.88 -26.66 7.40
N VAL A 267 -17.59 -25.61 8.15
CA VAL A 267 -16.98 -24.37 7.69
C VAL A 267 -15.51 -24.38 8.07
N ARG A 268 -14.64 -24.06 7.11
CA ARG A 268 -13.20 -23.92 7.37
C ARG A 268 -12.57 -22.82 6.53
N ARG A 269 -11.32 -22.50 6.85
CA ARG A 269 -10.47 -21.70 5.97
C ARG A 269 -9.95 -22.52 4.79
N ARG A 270 -9.46 -21.81 3.78
CA ARG A 270 -8.69 -22.41 2.69
C ARG A 270 -7.42 -23.10 3.19
N ARG A 271 -7.05 -24.19 2.52
CA ARG A 271 -5.82 -24.95 2.71
C ARG A 271 -5.02 -24.96 1.40
N PRO A 272 -3.68 -25.02 1.45
CA PRO A 272 -2.87 -25.21 0.25
C PRO A 272 -3.30 -26.47 -0.50
N GLY A 273 -3.47 -26.35 -1.82
CA GLY A 273 -3.91 -27.47 -2.66
C GLY A 273 -5.41 -27.63 -2.83
N ASP A 274 -6.24 -26.82 -2.14
CA ASP A 274 -7.70 -26.85 -2.30
C ASP A 274 -8.14 -26.71 -3.76
N ARG A 275 -9.10 -27.54 -4.17
CA ARG A 275 -9.72 -27.54 -5.50
C ARG A 275 -11.23 -27.70 -5.36
N PHE A 276 -11.96 -27.08 -6.28
CA PHE A 276 -13.40 -27.24 -6.42
C PHE A 276 -13.79 -27.03 -7.89
N GLN A 277 -15.01 -27.38 -8.26
CA GLN A 277 -15.53 -27.21 -9.62
C GLN A 277 -16.54 -26.05 -9.59
N PRO A 278 -16.15 -24.81 -9.93
CA PRO A 278 -17.05 -23.67 -9.81
C PRO A 278 -18.27 -23.83 -10.73
N LEU A 279 -19.46 -23.43 -10.27
CA LEU A 279 -20.70 -23.45 -11.05
C LEU A 279 -20.49 -22.98 -12.51
N GLY A 280 -20.96 -23.79 -13.46
CA GLY A 280 -20.83 -23.57 -14.90
C GLY A 280 -19.51 -24.06 -15.52
N MET A 281 -18.61 -24.69 -14.74
CA MET A 281 -17.40 -25.33 -15.27
C MET A 281 -17.54 -26.86 -15.23
N ASN A 282 -16.96 -27.53 -16.23
CA ASN A 282 -16.96 -29.00 -16.33
C ASN A 282 -15.79 -29.69 -15.61
N MET A 283 -14.74 -28.94 -15.25
CA MET A 283 -13.52 -29.47 -14.66
C MET A 283 -13.14 -28.77 -13.36
N PRO A 284 -12.55 -29.48 -12.37
CA PRO A 284 -12.09 -28.88 -11.12
C PRO A 284 -10.91 -27.92 -11.30
N LYS A 285 -11.02 -26.73 -10.70
CA LYS A 285 -10.01 -25.69 -10.70
C LYS A 285 -9.38 -25.55 -9.30
N LYS A 286 -8.12 -25.11 -9.24
CA LYS A 286 -7.51 -24.76 -7.94
C LYS A 286 -8.22 -23.55 -7.35
N LEU A 287 -8.51 -23.59 -6.05
CA LEU A 287 -9.17 -22.50 -5.35
C LEU A 287 -8.38 -21.19 -5.46
N GLN A 288 -7.06 -21.26 -5.36
CA GLN A 288 -6.18 -20.10 -5.52
C GLN A 288 -6.32 -19.45 -6.90
N GLU A 289 -6.43 -20.24 -7.97
CA GLU A 289 -6.60 -19.73 -9.34
C GLU A 289 -7.99 -19.12 -9.49
N PHE A 290 -9.04 -19.76 -8.97
CA PHE A 290 -10.39 -19.19 -8.94
C PHE A 290 -10.42 -17.82 -8.22
N MET A 291 -9.80 -17.71 -7.05
CA MET A 291 -9.77 -16.46 -6.28
C MET A 291 -8.99 -15.34 -7.00
N VAL A 292 -8.01 -15.68 -7.85
CA VAL A 292 -7.30 -14.71 -8.69
C VAL A 292 -8.21 -14.22 -9.81
N ASP A 293 -8.88 -15.12 -10.52
CA ASP A 293 -9.77 -14.78 -11.63
C ASP A 293 -10.99 -13.96 -11.16
N ALA A 294 -11.52 -14.30 -9.99
CA ALA A 294 -12.58 -13.56 -9.31
C ALA A 294 -12.11 -12.21 -8.72
N LYS A 295 -10.84 -11.81 -8.97
CA LYS A 295 -10.22 -10.56 -8.51
C LYS A 295 -10.31 -10.34 -6.99
N ILE A 296 -10.29 -11.42 -6.20
CA ILE A 296 -10.38 -11.35 -4.74
C ILE A 296 -9.04 -10.82 -4.18
N PRO A 297 -9.03 -9.75 -3.37
CA PRO A 297 -7.83 -9.21 -2.73
C PRO A 297 -7.10 -10.27 -1.89
N ARG A 298 -5.76 -10.29 -1.96
CA ARG A 298 -4.93 -11.30 -1.26
C ARG A 298 -5.16 -11.32 0.25
N SER A 299 -5.39 -10.15 0.85
CA SER A 299 -5.69 -9.99 2.28
C SER A 299 -6.99 -10.68 2.68
N TRP A 300 -8.01 -10.68 1.82
CA TRP A 300 -9.31 -11.28 2.13
C TRP A 300 -9.34 -12.79 1.96
N ARG A 301 -8.52 -13.35 1.05
CA ARG A 301 -8.57 -14.78 0.70
C ARG A 301 -8.44 -15.73 1.90
N GLY A 302 -7.75 -15.32 2.97
CA GLY A 302 -7.62 -16.10 4.19
C GLY A 302 -8.84 -16.05 5.12
N HIS A 303 -9.71 -15.06 4.95
CA HIS A 303 -10.88 -14.81 5.79
C HIS A 303 -12.18 -15.38 5.21
N ILE A 304 -12.22 -15.64 3.89
CA ILE A 304 -13.41 -16.14 3.22
C ILE A 304 -13.75 -17.54 3.76
N PRO A 305 -14.96 -17.73 4.32
CA PRO A 305 -15.43 -19.04 4.73
C PRO A 305 -15.60 -19.98 3.54
N LEU A 306 -15.21 -21.25 3.73
CA LEU A 306 -15.51 -22.32 2.80
C LEU A 306 -16.45 -23.30 3.47
N VAL A 307 -17.63 -23.52 2.87
CA VAL A 307 -18.49 -24.63 3.26
C VAL A 307 -18.00 -25.89 2.56
N CYS A 308 -17.76 -26.93 3.34
CA CYS A 308 -17.22 -28.20 2.86
C CYS A 308 -18.07 -29.36 3.36
N SER A 309 -18.16 -30.40 2.53
CA SER A 309 -18.43 -31.76 2.99
C SER A 309 -17.10 -32.49 3.21
N PRO A 310 -17.09 -33.69 3.80
CA PRO A 310 -15.88 -34.50 3.93
C PRO A 310 -15.19 -34.80 2.59
N GLN A 311 -15.93 -34.73 1.48
CA GLN A 311 -15.45 -35.07 0.15
C GLN A 311 -14.98 -33.86 -0.65
N GLN A 312 -15.55 -32.67 -0.45
CA GLN A 312 -15.31 -31.53 -1.33
C GLN A 312 -15.71 -30.18 -0.73
N ILE A 313 -15.20 -29.11 -1.36
CA ILE A 313 -15.68 -27.75 -1.13
C ILE A 313 -17.02 -27.58 -1.86
N LEU A 314 -18.03 -27.10 -1.16
CA LEU A 314 -19.38 -26.87 -1.68
C LEU A 314 -19.60 -25.40 -2.07
N TRP A 315 -19.01 -24.48 -1.31
CA TRP A 315 -19.25 -23.05 -1.52
C TRP A 315 -18.07 -22.21 -1.05
N VAL A 316 -17.62 -21.32 -1.93
CA VAL A 316 -16.80 -20.16 -1.55
C VAL A 316 -17.78 -19.06 -1.17
N VAL A 317 -17.98 -18.85 0.14
CA VAL A 317 -19.09 -18.07 0.70
C VAL A 317 -19.08 -16.64 0.17
N GLY A 318 -20.15 -16.25 -0.51
CA GLY A 318 -20.30 -14.95 -1.19
C GLY A 318 -19.83 -14.90 -2.66
N TRP A 319 -19.19 -15.96 -3.18
CA TRP A 319 -18.72 -15.98 -4.57
C TRP A 319 -19.39 -17.03 -5.44
N ARG A 320 -19.12 -18.32 -5.20
CA ARG A 320 -19.57 -19.37 -6.12
C ARG A 320 -19.67 -20.73 -5.45
N ILE A 321 -20.75 -21.44 -5.75
CA ILE A 321 -20.96 -22.84 -5.35
C ILE A 321 -20.21 -23.80 -6.28
N ASP A 322 -20.01 -25.04 -5.82
CA ASP A 322 -19.52 -26.14 -6.64
C ASP A 322 -20.65 -26.65 -7.57
N ASP A 323 -20.35 -26.81 -8.85
CA ASP A 323 -21.30 -27.21 -9.89
C ASP A 323 -21.95 -28.56 -9.59
N ARG A 324 -21.22 -29.46 -8.94
CA ARG A 324 -21.69 -30.83 -8.68
C ARG A 324 -22.83 -30.86 -7.66
N VAL A 325 -22.93 -29.85 -6.79
CA VAL A 325 -23.98 -29.76 -5.77
C VAL A 325 -25.08 -28.76 -6.11
N LYS A 326 -25.11 -28.28 -7.35
CA LYS A 326 -26.18 -27.40 -7.82
C LYS A 326 -27.56 -28.10 -7.73
N PRO A 327 -28.61 -27.39 -7.30
CA PRO A 327 -29.99 -27.88 -7.38
C PRO A 327 -30.37 -28.15 -8.83
N ALA A 328 -30.89 -29.34 -9.11
CA ALA A 328 -31.55 -29.65 -10.38
C ALA A 328 -33.03 -29.28 -10.31
N GLU A 329 -33.70 -29.14 -11.46
CA GLU A 329 -35.16 -28.90 -11.49
C GLU A 329 -35.96 -30.04 -10.84
N ALA A 330 -35.42 -31.26 -10.82
CA ALA A 330 -36.03 -32.42 -10.18
C ALA A 330 -35.65 -32.61 -8.70
N SER A 331 -34.83 -31.73 -8.12
CA SER A 331 -34.39 -31.86 -6.72
C SER A 331 -35.57 -31.57 -5.78
N LYS A 332 -36.04 -32.61 -5.06
CA LYS A 332 -37.16 -32.50 -4.11
C LYS A 332 -36.77 -31.91 -2.75
N GLU A 333 -35.49 -32.01 -2.39
CA GLU A 333 -34.94 -31.50 -1.13
C GLU A 333 -33.75 -30.58 -1.43
N ILE A 334 -33.93 -29.29 -1.13
CA ILE A 334 -32.91 -28.26 -1.32
C ILE A 334 -32.41 -27.84 0.05
N LEU A 335 -31.09 -27.92 0.25
CA LEU A 335 -30.42 -27.34 1.40
C LEU A 335 -30.15 -25.86 1.12
N ARG A 336 -30.72 -24.97 1.92
CA ARG A 336 -30.42 -23.53 1.92
C ARG A 336 -29.50 -23.20 3.08
N LEU A 337 -28.37 -22.58 2.78
CA LEU A 337 -27.47 -22.01 3.78
C LEU A 337 -27.53 -20.49 3.69
N GLU A 338 -27.82 -19.87 4.83
CA GLU A 338 -27.79 -18.42 5.01
C GLU A 338 -26.70 -18.06 6.01
N PHE A 339 -25.74 -17.24 5.56
CA PHE A 339 -24.65 -16.69 6.37
C PHE A 339 -24.96 -15.24 6.70
N ILE A 340 -25.14 -14.98 7.99
CA ILE A 340 -25.31 -13.64 8.55
C ILE A 340 -24.03 -13.29 9.30
N LYS A 341 -23.51 -12.09 9.05
CA LYS A 341 -22.38 -11.58 9.83
C LYS A 341 -22.88 -11.20 11.23
N SER A 342 -22.41 -11.89 12.27
CA SER A 342 -22.67 -11.48 13.65
C SER A 342 -21.70 -10.34 14.00
N GLY A 343 -22.24 -9.20 14.45
CA GLY A 343 -21.50 -7.98 14.81
C GLY A 343 -20.51 -8.15 15.94
#